data_AF-A0A7C3BJ25-F1
#
_entry.id   AF-A0A7C3BJ25-F1
#
_cell.length_a   1.000
_cell.length_b   1.000
_cell.length_c   1.000
_cell.angle_alpha   90.00
_cell.angle_beta   90.00
_cell.angle_gamma   90.00
#
_symmetry.space_group_name_H-M   'P 1'
#
loop_
_entity.id
_entity.type
_entity.pdbx_description
1 polymer ?
#
loop_
_entity_poly.entity_id
_entity_poly.type
_entity_poly.pdbx_seq_one_letter_code
_entity_poly.pdbx_strand_id
1 'polypeptide(L)'
;MKGQLLTVLDEKLCRDFKVICSDCGSLATVYGSIRLVAGRVVQTAYCYGCLLRRCKRIGAIPFPIEATLLDRLQADLGDDQPGVPAF
;
A
#
# COMPACT_ATOMS: atom_id res chain seq x y z
N MET A 1 15.11 1.58 -11.43
CA MET A 1 15.88 1.14 -10.25
C MET A 1 14.88 0.60 -9.22
N LYS A 2 15.07 -0.63 -8.70
CA LYS A 2 14.17 -1.18 -7.67
C LYS A 2 14.55 -0.60 -6.32
N GLY A 3 13.63 0.07 -5.63
CA GLY A 3 13.84 0.58 -4.27
C GLY A 3 13.82 -0.56 -3.26
N GLN A 4 14.61 -0.47 -2.19
CA GLN A 4 14.58 -1.42 -1.09
C GLN A 4 13.43 -1.08 -0.14
N LEU A 5 12.56 -2.05 0.14
CA LEU A 5 11.54 -1.89 1.18
C LEU A 5 12.18 -1.85 2.56
N LEU A 6 11.88 -0.82 3.34
CA LEU A 6 12.31 -0.70 4.73
C LEU A 6 11.23 -1.20 5.68
N THR A 7 9.99 -0.76 5.49
CA THR A 7 8.83 -1.22 6.27
C THR A 7 7.51 -0.90 5.57
N VAL A 8 6.44 -1.53 6.03
CA VAL A 8 5.05 -1.18 5.71
C VAL A 8 4.36 -0.62 6.96
N LEU A 9 3.41 0.26 6.73
CA LEU A 9 2.57 0.86 7.76
C LEU A 9 1.17 0.27 7.62
N ASP A 10 0.71 -0.41 8.65
CA ASP A 10 -0.66 -0.89 8.77
C ASP A 10 -1.67 0.26 8.93
N GLU A 11 -2.96 -0.05 8.83
CA GLU A 11 -4.04 0.95 8.99
C GLU A 11 -3.96 1.66 10.35
N LYS A 12 -3.61 0.93 11.41
CA LYS A 12 -3.51 1.48 12.77
C LYS A 12 -2.39 2.53 12.85
N LEU A 13 -1.18 2.21 12.37
CA LEU A 13 -0.03 3.11 12.33
C LEU A 13 -0.31 4.29 11.40
N CYS A 14 -0.94 4.06 10.25
CA CYS A 14 -1.34 5.14 9.35
C CYS A 14 -2.26 6.15 10.05
N ARG A 15 -3.22 5.67 10.85
CA ARG A 15 -4.10 6.52 11.67
C ARG A 15 -3.35 7.23 12.79
N ASP A 16 -2.54 6.49 13.56
CA ASP A 16 -1.81 7.02 14.72
C ASP A 16 -0.84 8.14 14.31
N PHE A 17 -0.20 8.02 13.13
CA PHE A 17 0.71 9.02 12.57
C PHE A 17 0.05 10.02 11.61
N LYS A 18 -1.29 10.00 11.47
CA LYS A 18 -2.04 10.88 10.56
C LYS A 18 -1.49 10.87 9.12
N VAL A 19 -1.10 9.70 8.64
CA VAL A 19 -0.54 9.52 7.29
C VAL A 19 -1.63 9.78 6.26
N ILE A 20 -1.37 10.70 5.34
CA ILE A 20 -2.30 11.05 4.25
C ILE A 20 -2.08 10.17 3.01
N CYS A 21 -3.16 9.87 2.31
CA CYS A 21 -3.12 9.21 1.01
C CYS A 21 -2.35 10.06 0.01
N SER A 22 -1.33 9.47 -0.61
CA SER A 22 -0.46 10.11 -1.60
C SER A 22 -1.18 10.51 -2.89
N ASP A 23 -2.32 9.87 -3.20
CA ASP A 23 -3.05 10.12 -4.45
C ASP A 23 -4.21 11.13 -4.28
N CYS A 24 -4.85 11.20 -3.11
CA CYS A 24 -6.05 12.02 -2.91
C CYS A 24 -6.09 12.87 -1.63
N GLY A 25 -5.06 12.81 -0.78
CA GLY A 25 -4.99 13.57 0.46
C GLY A 25 -5.91 13.11 1.60
N SER A 26 -6.67 12.01 1.40
CA SER A 26 -7.52 11.43 2.45
C SER A 26 -6.70 11.01 3.68
N LEU A 27 -7.23 11.24 4.89
CA LEU A 27 -6.68 10.72 6.15
C LEU A 27 -7.07 9.26 6.42
N ALA A 28 -7.97 8.67 5.62
CA ALA A 28 -8.39 7.27 5.75
C ALA A 28 -7.43 6.32 5.03
N THR A 29 -6.14 6.43 5.37
CA THR A 29 -5.07 5.59 4.82
C THR A 29 -5.11 4.21 5.46
N VAL A 30 -5.10 3.17 4.63
CA VAL A 30 -5.13 1.76 5.07
C VAL A 30 -3.84 1.02 4.79
N TYR A 31 -2.95 1.60 3.97
CA TYR A 31 -1.69 1.00 3.59
C TYR A 31 -0.63 2.07 3.39
N GLY A 32 0.53 1.90 4.01
CA GLY A 32 1.73 2.69 3.74
C GLY A 32 2.96 1.82 3.48
N SER A 33 3.91 2.36 2.73
CA SER A 33 5.21 1.77 2.47
C SER A 33 6.30 2.83 2.65
N ILE A 34 7.40 2.44 3.28
CA ILE A 34 8.61 3.26 3.41
C ILE A 34 9.75 2.52 2.71
N ARG A 35 10.40 3.18 1.77
CA ARG A 35 11.43 2.57 0.93
C ARG A 35 12.65 3.44 0.79
N LEU A 36 13.79 2.83 0.48
CA LEU A 36 15.02 3.50 0.07
C LEU A 36 15.13 3.45 -1.45
N VAL A 37 15.07 4.61 -2.11
CA VAL A 37 15.20 4.76 -3.56
C VAL A 37 16.37 5.69 -3.84
N ALA A 38 17.45 5.17 -4.45
CA ALA A 38 18.66 5.94 -4.78
C ALA A 38 19.20 6.76 -3.59
N GLY A 39 19.25 6.14 -2.40
CA GLY A 39 19.73 6.78 -1.17
C GLY A 39 18.73 7.72 -0.48
N ARG A 40 17.49 7.85 -0.98
CA ARG A 40 16.44 8.69 -0.38
C ARG A 40 15.35 7.84 0.23
N VAL A 41 14.90 8.22 1.43
CA VAL A 41 13.72 7.63 2.07
C VAL A 41 12.48 8.19 1.39
N VAL A 42 11.66 7.30 0.84
CA VAL A 42 10.39 7.61 0.17
C VAL A 42 9.28 6.92 0.93
N GLN A 43 8.31 7.71 1.39
CA GLN A 43 7.07 7.22 1.98
C GLN A 43 5.94 7.36 0.97
N THR A 44 5.17 6.29 0.79
CA THR A 44 3.94 6.29 -0.02
C THR A 44 2.82 5.64 0.76
N ALA A 45 1.61 6.16 0.61
CA ALA A 45 0.47 5.74 1.41
C ALA A 45 -0.83 5.86 0.62
N TYR A 46 -1.77 4.94 0.82
CA TYR A 46 -3.02 4.91 0.06
C TYR A 46 -4.22 4.66 0.96
N CYS A 47 -5.28 5.41 0.72
CA CYS A 47 -6.62 5.01 1.16
C CYS A 47 -7.10 3.83 0.32
N TYR A 48 -8.10 3.10 0.83
CA TYR A 48 -8.58 1.87 0.20
C TYR A 48 -8.96 2.07 -1.28
N GLY A 49 -9.72 3.12 -1.60
CA GLY A 49 -10.13 3.37 -2.99
C GLY A 49 -8.98 3.69 -3.94
N CYS A 50 -7.90 4.32 -3.48
CA CYS A 50 -6.71 4.55 -4.32
C CYS A 50 -5.86 3.29 -4.45
N LEU A 51 -5.72 2.54 -3.35
CA LEU A 51 -5.02 1.27 -3.34
C LEU A 51 -5.67 0.28 -4.31
N LEU A 52 -6.99 0.09 -4.23
CA LEU A 52 -7.74 -0.80 -5.10
C LEU A 52 -7.57 -0.43 -6.58
N ARG A 53 -7.67 0.87 -6.92
CA ARG A 53 -7.44 1.35 -8.30
C ARG A 53 -6.04 1.03 -8.80
N ARG A 54 -5.03 1.16 -7.94
CA ARG A 54 -3.64 0.80 -8.28
C ARG A 54 -3.50 -0.70 -8.49
N CYS A 55 -4.03 -1.53 -7.59
CA CYS A 55 -4.01 -2.98 -7.73
C CYS A 55 -4.70 -3.43 -9.03
N LYS A 56 -5.87 -2.87 -9.38
CA LYS A 56 -6.55 -3.12 -10.67
C LYS A 56 -5.69 -2.76 -11.87
N ARG A 57 -5.01 -1.61 -11.82
CA ARG A 57 -4.17 -1.12 -12.94
C ARG A 57 -2.95 -1.99 -13.18
N ILE A 58 -2.35 -2.53 -12.12
CA ILE A 58 -1.12 -3.33 -12.22
C ILE A 58 -1.38 -4.84 -12.27
N GLY A 59 -2.58 -5.28 -11.90
CA GLY A 59 -2.93 -6.70 -11.78
C GLY A 59 -2.16 -7.42 -10.67
N ALA A 60 -1.99 -6.78 -9.51
CA ALA A 60 -1.23 -7.32 -8.39
C ALA A 60 -1.55 -6.61 -7.06
N ILE A 61 -1.33 -7.30 -5.94
CA ILE A 61 -1.49 -6.78 -4.57
C ILE A 61 -0.10 -6.52 -3.97
N PRO A 62 0.14 -5.36 -3.31
CA PRO A 62 1.43 -5.11 -2.71
C PRO A 62 1.69 -6.04 -1.52
N PHE A 63 2.94 -6.46 -1.36
CA PHE A 63 3.42 -7.32 -0.29
C PHE A 63 4.71 -6.74 0.33
N PRO A 64 4.88 -6.81 1.66
CA PRO A 64 3.93 -7.33 2.67
C PRO A 64 2.72 -6.43 2.86
N ILE A 65 1.63 -6.99 3.38
CA ILE A 65 0.35 -6.31 3.65
C ILE A 65 -0.38 -7.05 4.79
N GLU A 66 -1.24 -6.36 5.54
CA GLU A 66 -2.06 -6.98 6.58
C GLU A 66 -3.06 -7.99 6.01
N ALA A 67 -3.29 -9.09 6.73
CA ALA A 67 -4.18 -10.16 6.29
C ALA A 67 -5.63 -9.67 6.05
N THR A 68 -6.18 -8.85 6.94
CA THR A 68 -7.54 -8.29 6.78
C THR A 68 -7.68 -7.40 5.56
N LEU A 69 -6.63 -6.65 5.23
CA LEU A 69 -6.61 -5.81 4.02
C LEU A 69 -6.37 -6.64 2.76
N LEU A 70 -5.57 -7.71 2.85
CA LEU A 70 -5.40 -8.69 1.77
C LEU A 70 -6.73 -9.35 1.44
N ASP A 71 -7.44 -9.91 2.42
CA ASP A 71 -8.74 -10.57 2.26
C ASP A 71 -9.73 -9.61 1.57
N ARG A 72 -9.76 -8.36 2.05
CA ARG A 72 -10.64 -7.32 1.48
C ARG A 72 -10.25 -6.95 0.05
N LEU A 73 -8.96 -6.94 -0.31
CA LEU A 73 -8.52 -6.68 -1.69
C LEU A 73 -8.80 -7.88 -2.60
N GLN A 74 -8.62 -9.11 -2.13
CA GLN A 74 -8.93 -10.33 -2.88
C GLN A 74 -10.43 -10.44 -3.16
N ALA A 75 -11.29 -10.10 -2.19
CA ALA A 75 -12.73 -10.03 -2.41
C ALA A 75 -13.13 -9.06 -3.54
N ASP A 76 -12.41 -7.95 -3.71
CA ASP A 76 -12.69 -6.92 -4.71
C ASP A 76 -11.95 -7.12 -6.05
N LEU A 77 -10.90 -7.95 -6.09
CA LEU A 77 -10.01 -8.16 -7.25
C LEU A 77 -10.01 -9.60 -7.80
N GLY A 78 -10.54 -10.57 -7.06
CA GLY A 78 -10.37 -12.00 -7.28
C GLY A 78 -9.16 -12.59 -6.53
N ASP A 79 -9.25 -13.87 -6.19
CA ASP A 79 -8.29 -14.55 -5.29
C ASP A 79 -6.88 -14.77 -5.92
N ASP A 80 -6.79 -14.79 -7.25
CA ASP A 80 -5.58 -15.14 -8.01
C ASP A 80 -4.61 -13.96 -8.28
N GLN A 81 -4.75 -12.82 -7.59
CA GLN A 81 -3.87 -11.68 -7.81
C GLN A 81 -2.44 -11.96 -7.30
N PRO A 82 -1.39 -11.84 -8.13
CA PRO A 82 -0.03 -12.05 -7.69
C PRO A 82 0.40 -10.99 -6.67
N GLY A 83 1.26 -11.38 -5.73
CA GLY A 83 1.94 -10.45 -4.83
C GLY A 83 3.08 -9.71 -5.54
N VAL A 84 3.17 -8.39 -5.36
CA VAL A 84 4.30 -7.58 -5.85
C VAL A 84 4.94 -6.80 -4.71
N PRO A 85 6.23 -6.41 -4.81
CA PRO A 85 6.83 -5.54 -3.82
C PRO A 85 6.03 -4.24 -3.64
N ALA A 86 5.91 -3.81 -2.39
CA ALA A 86 5.29 -2.56 -1.97
C ALA A 86 5.59 -1.35 -2.90
N PHE A 87 4.53 -0.59 -3.21
CA PHE A 87 4.54 0.57 -4.11
C PHE A 87 5.32 1.74 -3.62
#